data_AF-I2GVN5-F1
#
_entry.id   AF-I2GVN5-F1
#
_cell.length_a   1.000
_cell.length_b   1.000
_cell.length_c   1.000
_cell.angle_alpha   90.00
_cell.angle_beta   90.00
_cell.angle_gamma   90.00
#
_symmetry.space_group_name_H-M   'P 1'
#
loop_
_entity.id
_entity.type
_entity.pdbx_description
1 polymer ?
#
loop_
_entity_poly.entity_id
_entity_poly.type
_entity_poly.pdbx_seq_one_letter_code
_entity_poly.pdbx_strand_id
1 'polypeptide(L)'
;MLEFNLNGFSGYGVQYSPFFDSKIAVVSGANYGLSGQGKLSILNLTGNRQMQESASVITNDCLFDLAWSEINPTQVLVAQGDGTLTLFDLTNKLQQIQIYKEHYSEVFSCNWNMLTRRTFISGSWDGKVKIWDCARSESVLTLRNNRSLGHTGEHIETKALQRNSKNKDCIYQALFSPHDPNMAMCCSGNSYLTFFDLRQPNQQNSILAHSGLETLSCDYNKYRSYIVASAGVDKAIRIWDLRMIKNKPHNMFADISSYNCTNEVVNAHELAIRKILWSPHHSNYFLTTSYDLTCRVWQDLSHDGTRQVWKTNSTEPGKGCRYKFNKHTEFVLGADWSLWGQPGFVASTAWDGKVFIWNAFE
;
A
#
# COMPACT_ATOMS: atom_id res chain seq x y z
N MET A 1 21.49 9.41 7.62
CA MET A 1 20.94 8.42 6.68
C MET A 1 21.72 7.13 6.82
N LEU A 2 21.05 5.98 6.83
CA LEU A 2 21.65 4.66 6.77
C LEU A 2 21.39 4.04 5.40
N GLU A 3 22.29 3.17 4.92
CA GLU A 3 22.19 2.49 3.63
C GLU A 3 22.52 1.00 3.78
N PHE A 4 21.80 0.15 3.06
CA PHE A 4 22.05 -1.29 2.94
C PHE A 4 21.81 -1.74 1.50
N ASN A 5 22.61 -2.69 1.00
CA ASN A 5 22.52 -3.22 -0.35
C ASN A 5 22.00 -4.66 -0.35
N LEU A 6 20.96 -4.92 -1.14
CA LEU A 6 20.28 -6.21 -1.29
C LEU A 6 21.02 -7.19 -2.21
N ASN A 7 22.13 -6.77 -2.83
CA ASN A 7 23.05 -7.57 -3.64
C ASN A 7 22.36 -8.34 -4.79
N GLY A 8 21.93 -7.63 -5.83
CA GLY A 8 21.34 -8.22 -7.04
C GLY A 8 19.82 -8.43 -7.01
N PHE A 9 19.18 -8.04 -5.90
CA PHE A 9 17.71 -8.03 -5.77
C PHE A 9 17.18 -6.61 -5.73
N SER A 10 16.03 -6.39 -6.36
CA SER A 10 15.30 -5.12 -6.39
C SER A 10 14.24 -5.09 -5.30
N GLY A 11 14.22 -4.05 -4.48
CA GLY A 11 13.29 -3.92 -3.35
C GLY A 11 11.85 -3.62 -3.78
N TYR A 12 10.90 -4.29 -3.14
CA TYR A 12 9.46 -4.14 -3.38
C TYR A 12 8.68 -3.68 -2.15
N GLY A 13 9.03 -4.22 -0.97
CA GLY A 13 8.38 -3.89 0.30
C GLY A 13 9.41 -3.80 1.41
N VAL A 14 9.17 -2.87 2.34
CA VAL A 14 9.94 -2.71 3.57
C VAL A 14 8.96 -2.41 4.69
N GLN A 15 9.15 -2.99 5.87
CA GLN A 15 8.31 -2.71 7.04
C GLN A 15 9.11 -2.81 8.34
N TYR A 16 8.93 -1.83 9.22
CA TYR A 16 9.44 -1.89 10.59
C TYR A 16 8.72 -2.97 11.38
N SER A 17 9.43 -3.62 12.30
CA SER A 17 8.81 -4.56 13.23
C SER A 17 7.90 -3.81 14.21
N PRO A 18 6.66 -4.29 14.42
CA PRO A 18 5.77 -3.76 15.45
C PRO A 18 6.13 -4.23 16.87
N PHE A 19 7.23 -4.97 17.05
CA PHE A 19 7.70 -5.44 18.36
C PHE A 19 9.13 -5.03 18.70
N PHE A 20 9.98 -4.83 17.68
CA PHE A 20 11.39 -4.51 17.86
C PHE A 20 11.73 -3.19 17.14
N ASP A 21 12.16 -2.19 17.91
CA ASP A 21 12.56 -0.86 17.42
C ASP A 21 13.75 -0.86 16.46
N SER A 22 14.54 -1.92 16.52
CA SER A 22 15.80 -2.08 15.77
C SER A 22 15.66 -3.07 14.62
N LYS A 23 14.46 -3.54 14.26
CA LYS A 23 14.29 -4.58 13.25
C LYS A 23 13.38 -4.13 12.10
N ILE A 24 13.82 -4.44 10.88
CA ILE A 24 13.11 -4.15 9.64
C ILE A 24 13.13 -5.41 8.78
N ALA A 25 12.02 -5.73 8.13
CA ALA A 25 11.96 -6.73 7.08
C ALA A 25 11.92 -6.06 5.72
N VAL A 26 12.56 -6.68 4.73
CA VAL A 26 12.59 -6.22 3.34
C VAL A 26 12.31 -7.40 2.43
N VAL A 27 11.39 -7.22 1.48
CA VAL A 27 11.15 -8.18 0.40
C VAL A 27 11.60 -7.61 -0.93
N SER A 28 12.15 -8.49 -1.74
CA SER A 28 12.81 -8.14 -2.99
C SER A 28 12.68 -9.25 -4.02
N GLY A 29 12.89 -8.91 -5.29
CA GLY A 29 12.85 -9.84 -6.42
C GLY A 29 14.06 -9.67 -7.33
N ALA A 30 14.54 -10.78 -7.90
CA ALA A 30 15.56 -10.75 -8.94
C ALA A 30 15.02 -10.08 -10.22
N ASN A 31 15.92 -9.56 -11.07
CA ASN A 31 15.57 -8.98 -12.37
C ASN A 31 14.41 -7.97 -12.28
N TYR A 32 14.50 -7.00 -11.36
CA TYR A 32 13.45 -6.00 -11.12
C TYR A 32 12.09 -6.59 -10.68
N GLY A 33 12.07 -7.83 -10.18
CA GLY A 33 10.85 -8.55 -9.82
C GLY A 33 10.03 -9.05 -11.01
N LEU A 34 10.63 -9.06 -12.22
CA LEU A 34 9.95 -9.52 -13.44
C LEU A 34 10.05 -11.04 -13.62
N SER A 35 11.11 -11.66 -13.08
CA SER A 35 11.32 -13.10 -13.14
C SER A 35 12.43 -13.56 -12.19
N GLY A 36 12.31 -14.81 -11.76
CA GLY A 36 13.31 -15.47 -10.95
C GLY A 36 12.99 -15.40 -9.46
N GLN A 37 14.03 -15.52 -8.65
CA GLN A 37 13.89 -15.72 -7.21
C GLN A 37 13.50 -14.45 -6.47
N GLY A 38 12.75 -14.63 -5.39
CA GLY A 38 12.51 -13.61 -4.39
C GLY A 38 13.44 -13.75 -3.19
N LYS A 39 13.61 -12.69 -2.42
CA LYS A 39 14.38 -12.72 -1.17
C LYS A 39 13.68 -11.92 -0.08
N LEU A 40 13.46 -12.56 1.06
CA LEU A 40 13.13 -11.91 2.33
C LEU A 40 14.41 -11.72 3.13
N SER A 41 14.73 -10.47 3.49
CA SER A 41 15.86 -10.09 4.33
C SER A 41 15.37 -9.42 5.63
N ILE A 42 15.90 -9.85 6.76
CA ILE A 42 15.67 -9.24 8.07
C ILE A 42 16.89 -8.42 8.47
N LEU A 43 16.74 -7.11 8.51
CA LEU A 43 17.79 -6.16 8.84
C LEU A 43 17.66 -5.73 10.30
N ASN A 44 18.79 -5.68 11.00
CA ASN A 44 18.91 -5.09 12.34
C ASN A 44 19.66 -3.74 12.27
N LEU A 45 19.16 -2.78 13.04
CA LEU A 45 19.79 -1.49 13.30
C LEU A 45 20.74 -1.66 14.48
N THR A 46 22.04 -1.57 14.20
CA THR A 46 23.08 -1.67 15.23
C THR A 46 23.32 -0.30 15.85
N GLY A 47 23.76 -0.28 17.13
CA GLY A 47 24.10 0.95 17.85
C GLY A 47 25.15 1.82 17.16
N ASN A 48 25.94 1.24 16.25
CA ASN A 48 26.95 1.93 15.44
C ASN A 48 26.37 2.65 14.21
N ARG A 49 25.04 2.87 14.16
CA ARG A 49 24.35 3.50 13.02
C ARG A 49 24.64 2.75 11.71
N GLN A 50 24.52 1.43 11.74
CA GLN A 50 24.65 0.56 10.57
C GLN A 50 23.50 -0.44 10.50
N MET A 51 23.08 -0.76 9.28
CA MET A 51 22.14 -1.85 9.00
C MET A 51 22.91 -3.13 8.70
N GLN A 52 22.53 -4.22 9.36
CA GLN A 52 23.12 -5.54 9.14
C GLN A 52 22.03 -6.58 8.87
N GLU A 53 22.21 -7.40 7.84
CA GLU A 53 21.34 -8.56 7.59
C GLU A 53 21.57 -9.63 8.66
N SER A 54 20.52 -9.92 9.42
CA SER A 54 20.53 -10.89 10.52
C SER A 54 19.99 -12.26 10.11
N ALA A 55 19.10 -12.30 9.11
CA ALA A 55 18.57 -13.51 8.51
C ALA A 55 18.07 -13.19 7.10
N SER A 56 18.11 -14.18 6.20
CA SER A 56 17.40 -14.12 4.92
C SER A 56 17.02 -15.50 4.42
N VAL A 57 16.00 -15.52 3.55
CA VAL A 57 15.53 -16.72 2.85
C VAL A 57 15.22 -16.37 1.40
N ILE A 58 15.56 -17.29 0.50
CA ILE A 58 15.29 -17.18 -0.93
C ILE A 58 14.03 -17.98 -1.25
N THR A 59 13.13 -17.39 -2.04
CA THR A 59 11.91 -18.01 -2.52
C THR A 59 12.00 -18.32 -4.01
N ASN A 60 11.18 -19.26 -4.47
CA ASN A 60 11.19 -19.69 -5.87
C ASN A 60 10.71 -18.62 -6.85
N ASP A 61 9.89 -17.68 -6.38
CA ASP A 61 9.39 -16.56 -7.15
C ASP A 61 9.54 -15.24 -6.38
N CYS A 62 9.46 -14.13 -7.11
CA CYS A 62 9.62 -12.77 -6.60
C CYS A 62 8.63 -12.45 -5.48
N LEU A 63 9.07 -11.61 -4.55
CA LEU A 63 8.26 -11.16 -3.42
C LEU A 63 7.83 -9.71 -3.64
N PHE A 64 6.55 -9.43 -3.43
CA PHE A 64 5.95 -8.13 -3.78
C PHE A 64 5.49 -7.30 -2.57
N ASP A 65 5.18 -7.93 -1.44
CA ASP A 65 4.84 -7.24 -0.20
C ASP A 65 5.11 -8.13 1.01
N LEU A 66 5.11 -7.52 2.20
CA LEU A 66 5.30 -8.23 3.46
C LEU A 66 4.45 -7.62 4.57
N ALA A 67 4.08 -8.44 5.54
CA ALA A 67 3.43 -8.00 6.77
C ALA A 67 3.99 -8.76 7.98
N TRP A 68 4.44 -8.03 9.00
CA TRP A 68 4.70 -8.62 10.31
C TRP A 68 3.40 -9.18 10.91
N SER A 69 3.51 -10.32 11.59
CA SER A 69 2.42 -10.85 12.40
C SER A 69 2.17 -9.94 13.59
N GLU A 70 0.93 -9.47 13.77
CA GLU A 70 0.56 -8.62 14.92
C GLU A 70 0.32 -9.42 16.21
N ILE A 71 0.37 -10.76 16.13
CA ILE A 71 0.24 -11.65 17.29
C ILE A 71 1.57 -12.26 17.72
N ASN A 72 2.49 -12.49 16.77
CA ASN A 72 3.76 -13.15 17.05
C ASN A 72 4.96 -12.29 16.59
N PRO A 73 5.85 -11.87 17.52
CA PRO A 73 6.99 -11.00 17.21
C PRO A 73 8.03 -11.63 16.25
N THR A 74 8.04 -12.96 16.11
CA THR A 74 9.02 -13.67 15.27
C THR A 74 8.47 -14.06 13.91
N GLN A 75 7.25 -13.66 13.54
CA GLN A 75 6.61 -14.12 12.31
C GLN A 75 6.42 -13.01 11.29
N VAL A 76 6.73 -13.32 10.02
CA VAL A 76 6.55 -12.43 8.87
C VAL A 76 5.84 -13.18 7.75
N LEU A 77 4.79 -12.57 7.23
CA LEU A 77 4.08 -13.01 6.04
C LEU A 77 4.69 -12.31 4.82
N VAL A 78 4.83 -13.04 3.71
CA VAL A 78 5.24 -12.47 2.42
C VAL A 78 4.24 -12.83 1.32
N ALA A 79 4.03 -11.90 0.40
CA ALA A 79 3.21 -12.07 -0.81
C ALA A 79 4.10 -12.36 -2.02
N GLN A 80 3.77 -13.40 -2.79
CA GLN A 80 4.63 -13.94 -3.85
C GLN A 80 4.02 -13.82 -5.26
N GLY A 81 4.87 -13.86 -6.28
CA GLY A 81 4.48 -13.83 -7.69
C GLY A 81 3.71 -15.06 -8.17
N ASP A 82 3.88 -16.21 -7.52
CA ASP A 82 3.23 -17.47 -7.92
C ASP A 82 1.79 -17.63 -7.38
N GLY A 83 1.22 -16.57 -6.79
CA GLY A 83 -0.10 -16.57 -6.18
C GLY A 83 -0.16 -17.12 -4.76
N THR A 84 0.99 -17.42 -4.16
CA THR A 84 1.05 -17.86 -2.76
C THR A 84 1.32 -16.71 -1.79
N LEU A 85 0.90 -16.89 -0.54
CA LEU A 85 1.47 -16.18 0.59
C LEU A 85 2.16 -17.18 1.50
N THR A 86 3.30 -16.80 2.07
CA THR A 86 4.09 -17.69 2.93
C THR A 86 4.41 -17.01 4.26
N LEU A 87 4.14 -17.71 5.36
CA LEU A 87 4.45 -17.28 6.71
C LEU A 87 5.76 -17.92 7.18
N PHE A 88 6.73 -17.08 7.56
CA PHE A 88 8.04 -17.48 8.04
C PHE A 88 8.23 -17.17 9.51
N ASP A 89 8.98 -18.02 10.23
CA ASP A 89 9.40 -17.79 11.63
C ASP A 89 10.90 -17.50 11.72
N LEU A 90 11.25 -16.38 12.36
CA LEU A 90 12.62 -15.91 12.52
C LEU A 90 13.46 -16.77 13.49
N THR A 91 12.83 -17.47 14.44
CA THR A 91 13.54 -18.20 15.52
C THR A 91 14.47 -19.28 14.95
N ASN A 92 14.03 -19.95 13.89
CA ASN A 92 14.77 -21.03 13.23
C ASN A 92 15.23 -20.65 11.82
N LYS A 93 15.90 -19.50 11.68
CA LYS A 93 16.45 -19.01 10.40
C LYS A 93 15.40 -18.85 9.29
N LEU A 94 14.28 -18.20 9.59
CA LEU A 94 13.17 -18.00 8.63
C LEU A 94 12.61 -19.34 8.15
N GLN A 95 12.25 -20.20 9.09
CA GLN A 95 11.58 -21.46 8.78
C GLN A 95 10.19 -21.18 8.22
N GLN A 96 9.85 -21.83 7.09
CA GLN A 96 8.50 -21.79 6.54
C GLN A 96 7.52 -22.51 7.49
N ILE A 97 6.51 -21.79 7.97
CA ILE A 97 5.48 -22.32 8.87
C ILE A 97 4.27 -22.79 8.07
N GLN A 98 3.82 -21.94 7.14
CA GLN A 98 2.56 -22.15 6.42
C GLN A 98 2.62 -21.50 5.04
N ILE A 99 2.00 -22.16 4.05
CA ILE A 99 1.73 -21.61 2.71
C ILE A 99 0.22 -21.50 2.55
N TYR A 100 -0.24 -20.31 2.15
CA TYR A 100 -1.62 -20.01 1.80
C TYR A 100 -1.73 -19.92 0.28
N LYS A 101 -2.44 -20.87 -0.33
CA LYS A 101 -2.49 -21.01 -1.80
C LYS A 101 -3.92 -21.09 -2.30
N GLU A 102 -4.46 -19.94 -2.66
CA GLU A 102 -5.76 -19.84 -3.34
C GLU A 102 -5.83 -18.76 -4.43
N HIS A 103 -4.91 -17.78 -4.44
CA HIS A 103 -4.84 -16.85 -5.56
C HIS A 103 -4.23 -17.57 -6.78
N TYR A 104 -4.71 -17.19 -7.96
CA TYR A 104 -4.29 -17.81 -9.23
C TYR A 104 -3.25 -16.98 -10.01
N SER A 105 -2.88 -15.83 -9.46
CA SER A 105 -1.95 -14.87 -10.04
C SER A 105 -1.22 -14.15 -8.91
N GLU A 106 -0.21 -13.37 -9.25
CA GLU A 106 0.64 -12.56 -8.39
C GLU A 106 -0.13 -11.91 -7.23
N VAL A 107 0.37 -12.08 -6.01
CA VAL A 107 -0.15 -11.38 -4.83
C VAL A 107 0.66 -10.10 -4.64
N PHE A 108 0.04 -8.94 -4.86
CA PHE A 108 0.73 -7.65 -4.83
C PHE A 108 0.75 -6.98 -3.45
N SER A 109 -0.14 -7.39 -2.56
CA SER A 109 -0.20 -6.83 -1.21
C SER A 109 -0.64 -7.85 -0.18
N CYS A 110 -0.09 -7.74 1.01
CA CYS A 110 -0.55 -8.45 2.19
C CYS A 110 -0.43 -7.56 3.42
N ASN A 111 -1.48 -7.49 4.24
CA ASN A 111 -1.50 -6.64 5.43
C ASN A 111 -2.19 -7.34 6.59
N TRP A 112 -1.68 -7.14 7.81
CA TRP A 112 -2.24 -7.76 9.00
C TRP A 112 -3.34 -6.88 9.61
N ASN A 113 -4.34 -7.49 10.24
CA ASN A 113 -5.35 -6.73 10.99
C ASN A 113 -4.79 -6.30 12.34
N MET A 114 -4.55 -5.01 12.54
CA MET A 114 -3.99 -4.45 13.78
C MET A 114 -4.93 -4.57 14.99
N LEU A 115 -6.24 -4.67 14.75
CA LEU A 115 -7.26 -4.67 15.80
C LEU A 115 -7.54 -6.10 16.28
N THR A 116 -7.83 -7.02 15.36
CA THR A 116 -8.11 -8.43 15.70
C THR A 116 -6.85 -9.25 15.87
N ARG A 117 -5.74 -8.86 15.21
CA ARG A 117 -4.41 -9.50 15.22
C ARG A 117 -4.35 -10.95 14.77
N ARG A 118 -5.48 -11.58 14.46
CA ARG A 118 -5.57 -12.97 14.03
C ARG A 118 -5.70 -13.13 12.52
N THR A 119 -6.26 -12.12 11.86
CA THR A 119 -6.54 -12.17 10.43
C THR A 119 -5.58 -11.30 9.63
N PHE A 120 -5.29 -11.70 8.40
CA PHE A 120 -4.59 -10.87 7.42
C PHE A 120 -5.39 -10.80 6.11
N ILE A 121 -5.09 -9.81 5.28
CA ILE A 121 -5.75 -9.52 4.01
C ILE A 121 -4.72 -9.59 2.88
N SER A 122 -5.12 -10.10 1.72
CA SER A 122 -4.30 -10.10 0.51
C SER A 122 -5.05 -9.54 -0.69
N GLY A 123 -4.32 -8.89 -1.60
CA GLY A 123 -4.82 -8.42 -2.90
C GLY A 123 -3.94 -8.95 -4.03
N SER A 124 -4.56 -9.42 -5.10
CA SER A 124 -3.89 -10.11 -6.21
C SER A 124 -4.28 -9.57 -7.59
N TRP A 125 -3.42 -9.84 -8.58
CA TRP A 125 -3.73 -9.67 -10.00
C TRP A 125 -4.94 -10.52 -10.43
N ASP A 126 -5.29 -11.60 -9.72
CA ASP A 126 -6.48 -12.40 -10.03
C ASP A 126 -7.83 -11.67 -9.81
N GLY A 127 -7.77 -10.40 -9.38
CA GLY A 127 -8.91 -9.52 -9.16
C GLY A 127 -9.68 -9.77 -7.87
N LYS A 128 -9.11 -10.56 -6.96
CA LYS A 128 -9.74 -10.89 -5.68
C LYS A 128 -8.97 -10.28 -4.52
N VAL A 129 -9.74 -9.96 -3.48
CA VAL A 129 -9.24 -9.73 -2.14
C VAL A 129 -9.59 -10.95 -1.30
N LYS A 130 -8.65 -11.47 -0.53
CA LYS A 130 -8.89 -12.59 0.39
C LYS A 130 -8.59 -12.21 1.83
N ILE A 131 -9.44 -12.67 2.74
CA ILE A 131 -9.26 -12.56 4.19
C ILE A 131 -8.88 -13.94 4.71
N TRP A 132 -7.85 -13.99 5.53
CA TRP A 132 -7.26 -15.23 6.04
C TRP A 132 -7.23 -15.19 7.56
N ASP A 133 -7.33 -16.35 8.18
CA ASP A 133 -7.02 -16.57 9.60
C ASP A 133 -5.69 -17.29 9.66
N CYS A 134 -4.71 -16.78 10.42
CA CYS A 134 -3.38 -17.36 10.47
C CYS A 134 -3.34 -18.81 11.00
N ALA A 135 -4.42 -19.27 11.64
CA ALA A 135 -4.58 -20.65 12.11
C ALA A 135 -5.19 -21.61 11.06
N ARG A 136 -5.60 -21.11 9.89
CA ARG A 136 -6.28 -21.90 8.85
C ARG A 136 -5.46 -21.93 7.57
N SER A 137 -5.58 -23.00 6.78
CA SER A 137 -4.95 -23.07 5.45
C SER A 137 -5.76 -22.35 4.36
N GLU A 138 -7.09 -22.33 4.51
CA GLU A 138 -8.02 -21.74 3.56
C GLU A 138 -8.42 -20.32 3.97
N SER A 139 -8.81 -19.52 2.97
CA SER A 139 -9.32 -18.18 3.21
C SER A 139 -10.68 -18.23 3.92
N VAL A 140 -10.88 -17.30 4.85
CA VAL A 140 -12.15 -17.13 5.58
C VAL A 140 -13.18 -16.47 4.67
N LEU A 141 -12.74 -15.57 3.79
CA LEU A 141 -13.61 -14.79 2.93
C LEU A 141 -12.88 -14.40 1.64
N THR A 142 -13.60 -14.45 0.52
CA THR A 142 -13.15 -13.90 -0.76
C THR A 142 -14.08 -12.75 -1.16
N LEU A 143 -13.49 -11.57 -1.36
CA LEU A 143 -14.16 -10.34 -1.76
C LEU A 143 -13.80 -10.01 -3.22
N ARG A 144 -14.76 -9.46 -3.96
CA ARG A 144 -14.58 -9.05 -5.36
C ARG A 144 -15.09 -7.62 -5.55
N ASN A 145 -14.36 -6.85 -6.35
CA ASN A 145 -14.86 -5.57 -6.82
C ASN A 145 -15.89 -5.83 -7.93
N ASN A 146 -17.17 -5.55 -7.70
CA ASN A 146 -18.23 -5.79 -8.70
C ASN A 146 -18.42 -4.59 -9.64
N ARG A 147 -17.60 -3.53 -9.53
CA ARG A 147 -17.62 -2.38 -10.43
C ARG A 147 -16.77 -2.67 -11.67
N SER A 148 -17.39 -3.10 -12.75
CA SER A 148 -16.76 -3.06 -14.08
C SER A 148 -16.92 -1.67 -14.70
N LEU A 149 -15.82 -1.08 -15.18
CA LEU A 149 -15.88 0.03 -16.15
C LEU A 149 -16.34 -0.55 -17.50
N GLY A 150 -17.63 -0.82 -17.63
CA GLY A 150 -18.24 -1.25 -18.89
C GLY A 150 -19.32 -2.31 -18.71
N HIS A 151 -20.54 -1.86 -18.38
CA HIS A 151 -21.83 -2.34 -18.93
C HIS A 151 -22.96 -1.42 -18.44
N THR A 152 -22.80 -0.11 -18.60
CA THR A 152 -23.96 0.79 -18.68
C THR A 152 -24.16 1.05 -20.16
N GLY A 153 -25.24 0.53 -20.73
CA GLY A 153 -25.55 0.72 -22.13
C GLY A 153 -25.70 2.20 -22.44
N GLU A 154 -24.68 2.79 -23.05
CA GLU A 154 -24.78 3.89 -24.00
C GLU A 154 -23.41 4.13 -24.65
N HIS A 155 -23.41 4.14 -25.98
CA HIS A 155 -22.27 4.45 -26.83
C HIS A 155 -21.76 5.86 -26.54
N ILE A 156 -20.67 5.99 -25.78
CA ILE A 156 -19.71 7.08 -26.00
C ILE A 156 -18.38 6.41 -26.32
N GLU A 157 -18.23 6.09 -27.60
CA GLU A 157 -17.01 5.60 -28.21
C GLU A 157 -15.95 6.71 -28.30
N THR A 158 -15.25 7.00 -27.21
CA THR A 158 -13.89 7.55 -27.34
C THR A 158 -12.92 6.40 -27.49
N LYS A 159 -12.64 6.03 -28.76
CA LYS A 159 -11.69 4.98 -29.19
C LYS A 159 -10.28 5.08 -28.58
N ALA A 160 -9.93 6.19 -27.92
CA ALA A 160 -8.64 6.39 -27.24
C ALA A 160 -8.55 5.75 -25.83
N LEU A 161 -9.67 5.46 -25.17
CA LEU A 161 -9.69 4.90 -23.79
C LEU A 161 -9.94 3.39 -23.74
N GLN A 162 -10.27 2.76 -24.88
CA GLN A 162 -10.36 1.30 -25.04
C GLN A 162 -9.02 0.67 -25.43
N ARG A 163 -7.92 1.02 -24.75
CA ARG A 163 -6.81 0.07 -24.68
C ARG A 163 -7.26 -1.05 -23.75
N ASN A 164 -7.33 -2.27 -24.27
CA ASN A 164 -7.50 -3.52 -23.51
C ASN A 164 -6.38 -3.63 -22.46
N SER A 165 -6.53 -2.92 -21.34
CA SER A 165 -5.65 -3.06 -20.19
C SER A 165 -6.01 -4.39 -19.54
N LYS A 166 -5.12 -5.37 -19.68
CA LYS A 166 -5.16 -6.65 -18.95
C LYS A 166 -5.20 -6.48 -17.43
N ASN A 167 -5.00 -5.25 -16.93
CA ASN A 167 -4.77 -4.96 -15.53
C ASN A 167 -5.97 -4.27 -14.84
N LYS A 168 -7.11 -4.10 -15.53
CA LYS A 168 -8.27 -3.39 -14.95
C LYS A 168 -8.76 -4.02 -13.64
N ASP A 169 -8.72 -5.34 -13.53
CA ASP A 169 -9.21 -5.99 -12.31
C ASP A 169 -8.13 -6.18 -11.24
N CYS A 170 -6.86 -5.85 -11.53
CA CYS A 170 -5.76 -5.98 -10.56
C CYS A 170 -6.10 -5.30 -9.24
N ILE A 171 -5.94 -6.02 -8.13
CA ILE A 171 -5.96 -5.44 -6.79
C ILE A 171 -4.52 -5.12 -6.37
N TYR A 172 -4.16 -3.85 -6.38
CA TYR A 172 -2.78 -3.41 -6.09
C TYR A 172 -2.50 -3.32 -4.59
N GLN A 173 -3.48 -2.94 -3.78
CA GLN A 173 -3.36 -2.85 -2.34
C GLN A 173 -4.70 -3.14 -1.66
N ALA A 174 -4.68 -3.93 -0.59
CA ALA A 174 -5.81 -4.17 0.28
C ALA A 174 -5.41 -4.04 1.76
N LEU A 175 -6.24 -3.35 2.55
CA LEU A 175 -5.97 -2.97 3.94
C LEU A 175 -7.20 -3.15 4.82
N PHE A 176 -6.99 -3.55 6.07
CA PHE A 176 -8.00 -3.37 7.11
C PHE A 176 -8.04 -1.91 7.57
N SER A 177 -9.21 -1.47 8.03
CA SER A 177 -9.31 -0.21 8.76
C SER A 177 -8.60 -0.36 10.11
N PRO A 178 -7.74 0.60 10.50
CA PRO A 178 -7.17 0.64 11.85
C PRO A 178 -8.19 1.13 12.90
N HIS A 179 -9.41 1.48 12.50
CA HIS A 179 -10.46 2.03 13.38
C HIS A 179 -11.67 1.09 13.57
N ASP A 180 -11.92 0.17 12.64
CA ASP A 180 -13.02 -0.79 12.71
C ASP A 180 -12.55 -2.17 12.19
N PRO A 181 -12.59 -3.24 13.03
CA PRO A 181 -12.09 -4.55 12.64
C PRO A 181 -12.91 -5.20 11.51
N ASN A 182 -14.11 -4.71 11.23
CA ASN A 182 -15.01 -5.24 10.21
C ASN A 182 -14.94 -4.46 8.89
N MET A 183 -14.07 -3.46 8.78
CA MET A 183 -13.95 -2.66 7.57
C MET A 183 -12.63 -2.95 6.85
N ALA A 184 -12.71 -3.12 5.54
CA ALA A 184 -11.54 -3.25 4.67
C ALA A 184 -11.68 -2.31 3.46
N MET A 185 -10.54 -1.91 2.89
CA MET A 185 -10.47 -1.13 1.65
C MET A 185 -9.49 -1.79 0.70
N CYS A 186 -9.75 -1.70 -0.60
CA CYS A 186 -8.76 -1.99 -1.63
C CYS A 186 -8.74 -0.93 -2.73
N CYS A 187 -7.63 -0.88 -3.47
CA CYS A 187 -7.49 -0.11 -4.69
C CYS A 187 -7.19 -1.00 -5.88
N SER A 188 -7.76 -0.64 -7.04
CA SER A 188 -7.68 -1.48 -8.24
C SER A 188 -7.30 -0.74 -9.53
N GLY A 189 -6.86 -1.53 -10.53
CA GLY A 189 -6.48 -1.03 -11.85
C GLY A 189 -7.63 -0.37 -12.63
N ASN A 190 -8.88 -0.66 -12.26
CA ASN A 190 -10.08 -0.01 -12.79
C ASN A 190 -10.31 1.39 -12.20
N SER A 191 -9.32 1.97 -11.51
CA SER A 191 -9.38 3.33 -10.97
C SER A 191 -10.28 3.51 -9.74
N TYR A 192 -10.83 2.44 -9.17
CA TYR A 192 -11.68 2.52 -7.98
C TYR A 192 -10.92 2.27 -6.68
N LEU A 193 -11.33 3.00 -5.64
CA LEU A 193 -11.24 2.54 -4.26
C LEU A 193 -12.54 1.82 -3.91
N THR A 194 -12.44 0.65 -3.29
CA THR A 194 -13.60 -0.13 -2.86
C THR A 194 -13.52 -0.41 -1.36
N PHE A 195 -14.64 -0.25 -0.67
CA PHE A 195 -14.80 -0.41 0.76
C PHE A 195 -15.76 -1.57 1.04
N PHE A 196 -15.36 -2.44 1.95
CA PHE A 196 -16.10 -3.64 2.33
C PHE A 196 -16.44 -3.61 3.81
N ASP A 197 -17.70 -3.87 4.14
CA ASP A 197 -18.09 -4.33 5.46
C ASP A 197 -18.01 -5.87 5.46
N LEU A 198 -17.08 -6.43 6.23
CA LEU A 198 -16.80 -7.86 6.29
C LEU A 198 -17.98 -8.67 6.84
N ARG A 199 -18.93 -8.02 7.52
CA ARG A 199 -20.18 -8.64 7.99
C ARG A 199 -21.21 -8.77 6.87
N GLN A 200 -21.08 -7.96 5.82
CA GLN A 200 -21.98 -7.90 4.67
C GLN A 200 -21.19 -7.87 3.35
N PRO A 201 -20.47 -8.95 3.00
CA PRO A 201 -19.51 -8.95 1.88
C PRO A 201 -20.11 -8.65 0.50
N ASN A 202 -21.43 -8.80 0.34
CA ASN A 202 -22.14 -8.51 -0.90
C ASN A 202 -22.48 -7.02 -1.06
N GLN A 203 -22.39 -6.22 0.02
CA GLN A 203 -22.61 -4.78 -0.02
C GLN A 203 -21.27 -4.06 0.01
N GLN A 204 -20.96 -3.36 -1.09
CA GLN A 204 -19.72 -2.60 -1.20
C GLN A 204 -20.00 -1.18 -1.68
N ASN A 205 -19.19 -0.25 -1.18
CA ASN A 205 -19.15 1.12 -1.66
C ASN A 205 -17.86 1.35 -2.43
N SER A 206 -17.91 2.16 -3.49
CA SER A 206 -16.72 2.44 -4.30
C SER A 206 -16.69 3.90 -4.73
N ILE A 207 -15.48 4.45 -4.89
CA ILE A 207 -15.22 5.80 -5.38
C ILE A 207 -14.29 5.70 -6.59
N LEU A 208 -14.63 6.40 -7.68
CA LEU A 208 -13.71 6.58 -8.81
C LEU A 208 -12.60 7.55 -8.38
N ALA A 209 -11.39 7.04 -8.21
CA ALA A 209 -10.32 7.74 -7.52
C ALA A 209 -9.31 8.41 -8.45
N HIS A 210 -9.00 7.83 -9.61
CA HIS A 210 -7.90 8.30 -10.47
C HIS A 210 -8.29 8.42 -11.96
N SER A 211 -9.47 8.97 -12.23
CA SER A 211 -9.93 9.37 -13.58
C SER A 211 -9.83 8.29 -14.66
N GLY A 212 -10.05 7.03 -14.30
CA GLY A 212 -9.98 5.88 -15.20
C GLY A 212 -8.57 5.28 -15.36
N LEU A 213 -7.56 5.87 -14.74
CA LEU A 213 -6.20 5.33 -14.62
C LEU A 213 -6.05 4.50 -13.33
N GLU A 214 -5.09 3.59 -13.33
CA GLU A 214 -4.91 2.60 -12.25
C GLU A 214 -4.63 3.26 -10.90
N THR A 215 -5.36 2.82 -9.86
CA THR A 215 -5.09 3.23 -8.48
C THR A 215 -4.15 2.21 -7.85
N LEU A 216 -2.92 2.64 -7.55
CA LEU A 216 -1.83 1.75 -7.17
C LEU A 216 -1.67 1.62 -5.65
N SER A 217 -2.14 2.61 -4.90
CA SER A 217 -2.02 2.60 -3.45
C SER A 217 -3.14 3.37 -2.77
N CYS A 218 -3.49 2.91 -1.58
CA CYS A 218 -4.45 3.54 -0.68
C CYS A 218 -4.02 3.33 0.77
N ASP A 219 -4.34 4.26 1.66
CA ASP A 219 -4.08 4.10 3.10
C ASP A 219 -5.10 4.85 3.96
N TYR A 220 -5.40 4.27 5.12
CA TYR A 220 -6.24 4.90 6.15
C TYR A 220 -5.41 5.88 6.97
N ASN A 221 -5.98 7.04 7.25
CA ASN A 221 -5.41 7.94 8.25
C ASN A 221 -5.40 7.24 9.61
N LYS A 222 -4.29 7.31 10.34
CA LYS A 222 -4.12 6.58 11.61
C LYS A 222 -4.89 7.19 12.79
N TYR A 223 -5.41 8.42 12.63
CA TYR A 223 -6.07 9.19 13.69
C TYR A 223 -7.48 9.65 13.34
N ARG A 224 -7.77 9.86 12.04
CA ARG A 224 -9.05 10.37 11.54
C ARG A 224 -9.82 9.23 10.87
N SER A 225 -10.77 8.63 11.60
CA SER A 225 -11.39 7.34 11.22
C SER A 225 -12.13 7.30 9.88
N TYR A 226 -12.54 8.45 9.36
CA TYR A 226 -13.24 8.57 8.08
C TYR A 226 -12.37 9.11 6.95
N ILE A 227 -11.06 9.25 7.17
CA ILE A 227 -10.17 9.86 6.18
C ILE A 227 -9.25 8.80 5.59
N VAL A 228 -9.26 8.72 4.28
CA VAL A 228 -8.38 7.84 3.51
C VAL A 228 -7.66 8.64 2.44
N ALA A 229 -6.49 8.15 2.01
CA ALA A 229 -5.77 8.72 0.89
C ALA A 229 -5.55 7.66 -0.18
N SER A 230 -5.44 8.11 -1.43
CA SER A 230 -5.09 7.27 -2.58
C SER A 230 -4.12 7.95 -3.52
N ALA A 231 -3.37 7.14 -4.25
CA ALA A 231 -2.44 7.58 -5.26
C ALA A 231 -2.37 6.57 -6.42
N GLY A 232 -2.04 7.04 -7.62
CA GLY A 232 -2.08 6.20 -8.81
C GLY A 232 -1.25 6.69 -10.00
N VAL A 233 -1.59 6.15 -11.17
CA VAL A 233 -0.89 6.40 -12.44
C VAL A 233 -1.07 7.83 -12.96
N ASP A 234 -2.14 8.50 -12.56
CA ASP A 234 -2.42 9.90 -12.90
C ASP A 234 -1.52 10.92 -12.16
N LYS A 235 -0.56 10.43 -11.37
CA LYS A 235 0.45 11.24 -10.64
C LYS A 235 -0.15 12.15 -9.57
N ALA A 236 -1.41 11.93 -9.21
CA ALA A 236 -2.13 12.73 -8.22
C ALA A 236 -2.25 11.98 -6.88
N ILE A 237 -2.31 12.75 -5.81
CA ILE A 237 -2.72 12.28 -4.48
C ILE A 237 -4.11 12.83 -4.22
N ARG A 238 -5.01 12.00 -3.70
CA ARG A 238 -6.36 12.42 -3.29
C ARG A 238 -6.65 11.96 -1.88
N ILE A 239 -7.30 12.83 -1.11
CA ILE A 239 -7.74 12.59 0.26
C ILE A 239 -9.26 12.65 0.27
N TRP A 240 -9.87 11.64 0.88
CA TRP A 240 -11.30 11.39 0.82
C TRP A 240 -11.89 11.34 2.22
N ASP A 241 -13.11 11.85 2.37
CA ASP A 241 -13.92 11.67 3.58
C ASP A 241 -15.02 10.64 3.33
N LEU A 242 -14.92 9.50 3.99
CA LEU A 242 -15.83 8.36 3.82
C LEU A 242 -17.27 8.69 4.19
N ARG A 243 -17.51 9.71 5.03
CA ARG A 243 -18.88 10.16 5.39
C ARG A 243 -19.56 10.89 4.25
N MET A 244 -18.80 11.41 3.28
CA MET A 244 -19.33 12.13 2.13
C MET A 244 -19.75 11.20 0.99
N ILE A 245 -19.43 9.89 1.10
CA ILE A 245 -19.85 8.88 0.13
C ILE A 245 -21.37 8.72 0.22
N LYS A 246 -22.10 9.38 -0.68
CA LYS A 246 -23.54 9.19 -0.82
C LYS A 246 -23.79 7.86 -1.53
N ASN A 247 -24.53 6.95 -0.89
CA ASN A 247 -25.10 5.77 -1.53
C ASN A 247 -26.14 6.21 -2.57
N LYS A 248 -25.70 6.60 -3.78
CA LYS A 248 -26.64 6.88 -4.86
C LYS A 248 -27.22 5.54 -5.36
N PRO A 249 -28.55 5.44 -5.56
CA PRO A 249 -29.15 4.25 -6.14
C PRO A 249 -28.57 3.99 -7.54
N HIS A 250 -28.46 2.70 -7.88
CA HIS A 250 -27.69 2.11 -8.97
C HIS A 250 -27.94 2.69 -10.40
N ASN A 251 -28.94 3.55 -10.60
CA ASN A 251 -29.50 3.87 -11.92
C ASN A 251 -29.63 5.38 -12.23
N MET A 252 -28.78 6.25 -11.68
CA MET A 252 -28.74 7.64 -12.14
C MET A 252 -27.35 8.02 -12.62
N PHE A 253 -27.27 8.34 -13.92
CA PHE A 253 -26.21 9.12 -14.53
C PHE A 253 -26.02 10.38 -13.68
N ALA A 254 -24.96 10.38 -12.87
CA ALA A 254 -24.66 11.50 -12.00
C ALA A 254 -23.23 11.93 -12.27
N ASP A 255 -23.10 13.23 -12.58
CA ASP A 255 -21.88 13.99 -12.80
C ASP A 255 -20.61 13.38 -12.20
N ILE A 256 -19.62 13.31 -13.07
CA ILE A 256 -18.21 12.91 -12.86
C ILE A 256 -17.51 13.76 -11.76
N SER A 257 -18.16 14.80 -11.24
CA SER A 257 -17.68 15.72 -10.20
C SER A 257 -18.42 15.59 -8.84
N SER A 258 -18.78 14.38 -8.42
CA SER A 258 -19.42 14.17 -7.11
C SER A 258 -18.40 14.28 -5.95
N TYR A 259 -18.37 15.47 -5.32
CA TYR A 259 -17.61 15.95 -4.15
C TYR A 259 -17.28 14.95 -3.01
N ASN A 260 -16.38 13.99 -3.24
CA ASN A 260 -15.86 13.10 -2.18
C ASN A 260 -14.40 13.42 -1.79
N CYS A 261 -13.69 14.18 -2.64
CA CYS A 261 -12.31 14.53 -2.44
C CYS A 261 -12.23 15.81 -1.58
N THR A 262 -11.73 15.70 -0.35
CA THR A 262 -11.55 16.84 0.55
C THR A 262 -10.27 17.61 0.26
N ASN A 263 -9.28 16.96 -0.36
CA ASN A 263 -8.02 17.58 -0.71
C ASN A 263 -7.34 16.81 -1.84
N GLU A 264 -6.66 17.52 -2.73
CA GLU A 264 -5.98 16.96 -3.89
C GLU A 264 -4.60 17.58 -4.07
N VAL A 265 -3.66 16.78 -4.53
CA VAL A 265 -2.34 17.22 -5.00
C VAL A 265 -2.17 16.76 -6.44
N VAL A 266 -2.49 17.63 -7.40
CA VAL A 266 -2.30 17.33 -8.82
C VAL A 266 -0.82 17.45 -9.19
N ASN A 267 -0.32 16.53 -10.01
CA ASN A 267 1.10 16.44 -10.41
C ASN A 267 2.02 16.43 -9.17
N ALA A 268 1.68 15.58 -8.20
CA ALA A 268 2.48 15.40 -6.99
C ALA A 268 3.85 14.80 -7.31
N HIS A 269 3.93 13.95 -8.33
CA HIS A 269 5.14 13.32 -8.85
C HIS A 269 5.24 13.46 -10.38
N GLU A 270 6.42 13.19 -10.93
CA GLU A 270 6.65 13.25 -12.39
C GLU A 270 6.15 11.98 -13.11
N LEU A 271 6.08 10.86 -12.39
CA LEU A 271 5.57 9.57 -12.83
C LEU A 271 4.55 9.02 -11.83
N ALA A 272 4.00 7.84 -12.12
CA ALA A 272 3.01 7.16 -11.28
C ALA A 272 3.46 7.06 -9.82
N ILE A 273 2.52 7.12 -8.88
CA ILE A 273 2.80 7.02 -7.45
C ILE A 273 2.54 5.58 -7.03
N ARG A 274 3.56 4.90 -6.52
CA ARG A 274 3.50 3.47 -6.19
C ARG A 274 2.95 3.20 -4.80
N LYS A 275 3.28 4.03 -3.81
CA LYS A 275 2.87 3.85 -2.42
C LYS A 275 2.50 5.19 -1.79
N ILE A 276 1.44 5.21 -0.97
CA ILE A 276 1.06 6.31 -0.08
C ILE A 276 0.86 5.77 1.34
N LEU A 277 1.42 6.46 2.35
CA LEU A 277 1.37 6.02 3.75
C LEU A 277 1.21 7.21 4.69
N TRP A 278 0.12 7.24 5.46
CA TRP A 278 -0.08 8.17 6.55
C TRP A 278 0.94 7.95 7.66
N SER A 279 1.42 9.06 8.23
CA SER A 279 2.30 9.03 9.38
C SER A 279 1.60 8.35 10.57
N PRO A 280 2.26 7.42 11.27
CA PRO A 280 1.77 6.84 12.51
C PRO A 280 1.96 7.78 13.71
N HIS A 281 2.49 8.99 13.50
CA HIS A 281 2.79 9.99 14.53
C HIS A 281 1.97 11.29 14.38
N HIS A 282 1.47 11.58 13.17
CA HIS A 282 0.76 12.83 12.88
C HIS A 282 -0.44 12.59 11.96
N SER A 283 -1.58 13.21 12.30
CA SER A 283 -2.83 13.06 11.54
C SER A 283 -2.86 13.79 10.19
N ASN A 284 -1.86 14.64 9.91
CA ASN A 284 -1.80 15.47 8.72
C ASN A 284 -0.50 15.34 7.94
N TYR A 285 0.33 14.33 8.21
CA TYR A 285 1.51 14.03 7.40
C TYR A 285 1.38 12.67 6.73
N PHE A 286 1.87 12.57 5.50
CA PHE A 286 1.94 11.30 4.78
C PHE A 286 3.13 11.27 3.83
N LEU A 287 3.56 10.07 3.48
CA LEU A 287 4.69 9.75 2.63
C LEU A 287 4.18 9.18 1.31
N THR A 288 4.85 9.51 0.21
CA THR A 288 4.65 8.86 -1.08
C THR A 288 5.96 8.37 -1.69
N THR A 289 5.89 7.27 -2.46
CA THR A 289 6.97 6.78 -3.32
C THR A 289 6.50 6.73 -4.77
N SER A 290 7.42 6.87 -5.71
CA SER A 290 7.05 6.97 -7.13
C SER A 290 8.08 6.32 -8.05
N TYR A 291 7.59 6.02 -9.25
CA TYR A 291 8.41 5.67 -10.41
C TYR A 291 9.32 6.84 -10.85
N ASP A 292 9.14 8.06 -10.33
CA ASP A 292 10.07 9.18 -10.54
C ASP A 292 11.34 9.14 -9.67
N LEU A 293 11.63 7.98 -9.07
CA LEU A 293 12.82 7.69 -8.25
C LEU A 293 12.84 8.41 -6.90
N THR A 294 11.73 9.07 -6.50
CA THR A 294 11.71 9.90 -5.28
C THR A 294 10.74 9.37 -4.23
N CYS A 295 11.09 9.62 -2.96
CA CYS A 295 10.11 9.66 -1.88
C CYS A 295 9.80 11.11 -1.55
N ARG A 296 8.53 11.43 -1.25
CA ARG A 296 8.12 12.78 -0.87
C ARG A 296 7.28 12.74 0.39
N VAL A 297 7.53 13.68 1.30
CA VAL A 297 6.77 13.87 2.53
C VAL A 297 5.86 15.06 2.32
N TRP A 298 4.59 14.87 2.63
CA TRP A 298 3.55 15.86 2.41
C TRP A 298 2.83 16.17 3.70
N GLN A 299 2.34 17.40 3.78
CA GLN A 299 1.36 17.81 4.76
C GLN A 299 0.00 17.97 4.09
N ASP A 300 -1.04 17.36 4.66
CA ASP A 300 -2.45 17.61 4.34
C ASP A 300 -2.83 19.01 4.85
N LEU A 301 -2.86 19.99 3.95
CA LEU A 301 -3.19 21.38 4.29
C LEU A 301 -4.68 21.60 4.55
N SER A 302 -5.53 20.61 4.30
CA SER A 302 -6.96 20.66 4.68
C SER A 302 -7.17 20.42 6.17
N HIS A 303 -6.12 20.07 6.92
CA HIS A 303 -6.19 19.81 8.35
C HIS A 303 -4.96 20.34 9.09
N ASP A 304 -5.17 21.22 10.08
CA ASP A 304 -4.07 21.84 10.85
C ASP A 304 -3.47 20.91 11.93
N GLY A 305 -4.06 19.73 12.12
CA GLY A 305 -3.69 18.76 13.17
C GLY A 305 -4.75 18.66 14.26
N THR A 306 -5.61 19.67 14.39
CA THR A 306 -6.71 19.72 15.36
C THR A 306 -8.07 19.78 14.70
N ARG A 307 -8.19 20.52 13.59
CA ARG A 307 -9.44 20.74 12.88
C ARG A 307 -9.23 20.82 11.37
N GLN A 308 -10.34 20.62 10.65
CA GLN A 308 -10.41 20.93 9.23
C GLN A 308 -10.26 22.44 9.01
N VAL A 309 -9.56 22.81 7.96
CA VAL A 309 -9.34 24.20 7.54
C VAL A 309 -9.74 24.38 6.08
N TRP A 310 -10.08 25.61 5.70
CA TRP A 310 -10.56 25.95 4.35
C TRP A 310 -9.44 26.12 3.32
N LYS A 311 -8.36 25.34 3.46
CA LYS A 311 -7.19 25.34 2.58
C LYS A 311 -7.03 23.97 1.93
N THR A 312 -6.49 23.94 0.72
CA THR A 312 -6.14 22.70 0.04
C THR A 312 -4.72 22.78 -0.48
N ASN A 313 -4.11 21.63 -0.75
CA ASN A 313 -2.78 21.57 -1.34
C ASN A 313 -2.78 22.14 -2.76
N SER A 314 -3.88 21.98 -3.52
CA SER A 314 -4.03 22.58 -4.85
C SER A 314 -3.99 24.12 -4.86
N THR A 315 -4.40 24.78 -3.77
CA THR A 315 -4.45 26.26 -3.69
C THR A 315 -3.15 26.90 -3.20
N GLU A 316 -2.24 26.13 -2.62
CA GLU A 316 -1.04 26.66 -1.96
C GLU A 316 0.20 26.45 -2.85
N PRO A 317 1.08 27.46 -3.05
CA PRO A 317 2.19 27.37 -4.01
C PRO A 317 3.13 26.17 -3.81
N GLY A 318 3.39 25.79 -2.56
CA GLY A 318 4.24 24.66 -2.21
C GLY A 318 3.54 23.29 -2.24
N LYS A 319 2.23 23.26 -2.53
CA LYS A 319 1.38 22.05 -2.55
C LYS A 319 1.50 21.15 -1.33
N GLY A 320 1.93 21.69 -0.19
CA GLY A 320 2.20 20.95 1.03
C GLY A 320 3.37 19.97 0.98
N CYS A 321 4.24 20.00 -0.03
CA CYS A 321 5.47 19.19 -0.03
C CYS A 321 6.44 19.72 1.02
N ARG A 322 6.85 18.87 1.96
CA ARG A 322 7.74 19.22 3.08
C ARG A 322 9.15 18.70 2.88
N TYR A 323 9.30 17.56 2.23
CA TYR A 323 10.61 16.97 1.96
C TYR A 323 10.61 16.12 0.69
N LYS A 324 11.73 16.11 -0.03
CA LYS A 324 11.95 15.27 -1.22
C LYS A 324 13.24 14.49 -1.04
N PHE A 325 13.11 13.19 -0.83
CA PHE A 325 14.23 12.25 -0.81
C PHE A 325 14.50 11.72 -2.22
N ASN A 326 15.71 11.92 -2.72
CA ASN A 326 16.11 11.63 -4.11
C ASN A 326 17.44 10.88 -4.21
N LYS A 327 17.73 10.00 -3.25
CA LYS A 327 18.96 9.18 -3.24
C LYS A 327 18.81 7.84 -3.94
N HIS A 328 17.58 7.38 -4.16
CA HIS A 328 17.35 6.20 -4.98
C HIS A 328 17.64 6.52 -6.45
N THR A 329 18.18 5.54 -7.17
CA THR A 329 18.57 5.68 -8.58
C THR A 329 17.66 4.91 -9.54
N GLU A 330 16.66 4.21 -9.00
CA GLU A 330 15.66 3.43 -9.72
C GLU A 330 14.28 3.58 -9.05
N PHE A 331 13.24 2.97 -9.62
CA PHE A 331 11.87 3.08 -9.12
C PHE A 331 11.75 2.74 -7.63
N VAL A 332 11.08 3.61 -6.86
CA VAL A 332 10.90 3.41 -5.41
C VAL A 332 9.55 2.75 -5.13
N LEU A 333 9.58 1.50 -4.70
CA LEU A 333 8.37 0.68 -4.56
C LEU A 333 7.92 0.55 -3.11
N GLY A 334 8.86 0.41 -2.18
CA GLY A 334 8.58 0.18 -0.77
C GLY A 334 8.98 1.39 0.07
N ALA A 335 8.15 1.74 1.03
CA ALA A 335 8.53 2.59 2.14
C ALA A 335 7.70 2.25 3.37
N ASP A 336 8.17 2.65 4.54
CA ASP A 336 7.45 2.55 5.79
C ASP A 336 7.94 3.58 6.81
N TRP A 337 7.05 4.01 7.70
CA TRP A 337 7.39 4.91 8.80
C TRP A 337 7.91 4.11 9.99
N SER A 338 8.96 4.60 10.65
CA SER A 338 9.36 4.05 11.95
C SER A 338 8.24 4.27 12.96
N LEU A 339 7.81 3.19 13.61
CA LEU A 339 6.86 3.24 14.72
C LEU A 339 7.51 3.73 16.01
N TRP A 340 8.82 3.56 16.11
CA TRP A 340 9.60 3.74 17.34
C TRP A 340 10.61 4.87 17.22
N GLY A 341 11.09 5.33 18.37
CA GLY A 341 12.11 6.37 18.46
C GLY A 341 11.57 7.76 18.12
N GLN A 342 12.45 8.60 17.58
CA GLN A 342 12.07 9.96 17.20
C GLN A 342 11.09 9.92 16.02
N PRO A 343 9.92 10.59 16.11
CA PRO A 343 8.99 10.71 15.00
C PRO A 343 9.67 11.32 13.77
N GLY A 344 9.50 10.69 12.61
CA GLY A 344 10.03 11.18 11.33
C GLY A 344 10.94 10.20 10.60
N PHE A 345 11.48 9.19 11.27
CA PHE A 345 12.29 8.19 10.56
C PHE A 345 11.44 7.37 9.58
N VAL A 346 11.98 7.15 8.38
CA VAL A 346 11.37 6.40 7.29
C VAL A 346 12.40 5.42 6.75
N ALA A 347 11.95 4.20 6.44
CA ALA A 347 12.69 3.26 5.61
C ALA A 347 12.13 3.29 4.19
N SER A 348 12.99 3.29 3.17
CA SER A 348 12.58 3.18 1.77
C SER A 348 13.44 2.16 1.02
N THR A 349 12.85 1.45 0.07
CA THR A 349 13.55 0.50 -0.80
C THR A 349 13.08 0.61 -2.24
N ALA A 350 14.00 0.35 -3.16
CA ALA A 350 13.81 0.59 -4.58
C ALA A 350 14.46 -0.48 -5.43
N TRP A 351 14.25 -0.37 -6.74
CA TRP A 351 14.80 -1.25 -7.75
C TRP A 351 16.31 -1.19 -7.93
N ASP A 352 16.96 -0.18 -7.35
CA ASP A 352 18.42 -0.01 -7.30
C ASP A 352 19.09 -0.99 -6.33
N GLY A 353 18.28 -1.83 -5.67
CA GLY A 353 18.73 -2.80 -4.68
C GLY A 353 19.16 -2.16 -3.37
N LYS A 354 18.76 -0.91 -3.11
CA LYS A 354 19.11 -0.21 -1.87
C LYS A 354 17.93 -0.16 -0.91
N VAL A 355 18.29 -0.16 0.37
CA VAL A 355 17.40 0.20 1.48
C VAL A 355 18.03 1.41 2.16
N PHE A 356 17.26 2.48 2.31
CA PHE A 356 17.68 3.67 3.04
C PHE A 356 16.83 3.86 4.29
N ILE A 357 17.46 4.37 5.36
CA ILE A 357 16.76 4.95 6.51
C ILE A 357 17.14 6.42 6.63
N TRP A 358 16.15 7.29 6.66
CA TRP A 358 16.31 8.73 6.62
C TRP A 358 15.25 9.42 7.47
N ASN A 359 15.48 10.69 7.83
CA ASN A 359 14.55 11.49 8.61
C ASN A 359 13.70 12.34 7.66
N ALA A 360 12.38 12.21 7.77
CA ALA A 360 11.40 12.90 6.93
C ALA A 360 11.32 14.41 7.14
N PHE A 361 11.91 14.92 8.22
CA PHE A 361 11.79 16.31 8.64
C PHE A 361 13.13 17.06 8.68
N GLU A 362 14.23 16.45 8.22
CA GLU A 362 15.60 17.02 8.26
C GLU A 362 16.37 16.88 6.94
#